data_AF-A0A520BCV7-F1
#
_entry.id   AF-A0A520BCV7-F1
#
_cell.length_a   1.000
_cell.length_b   1.000
_cell.length_c   1.000
_cell.angle_alpha   90.00
_cell.angle_beta   90.00
_cell.angle_gamma   90.00
#
_symmetry.space_group_name_H-M   'P 1'
#
loop_
_entity.id
_entity.type
_entity.pdbx_description
1 polymer ?
#
loop_
_entity_poly.entity_id
_entity_poly.type
_entity_poly.pdbx_seq_one_letter_code
_entity_poly.pdbx_strand_id
1 'polypeptide(L)'
;MKNLTLIALVVITTLFACKKDKGNDETKLTSAEFNARFSVPTQKFNGTGATAFSITGTKGMKFDFPANSFIDASGNPVTGAVVVSLKEVLSKRDIILSGKVTQSNGQLLISGGEFQILASQNGQALRLNPAVAVAVKVPTTFNTAPMDLFVWAPTAAADSTWVLDQKARVASSADFYQFNLPGFGWVNCDYFYNNPNPKTTITASPVYAGVAPSIKDQRAYMVFDDLKTVAGLPFVLAVNKHQSYLNSMPIGLKGKLVILSTDVNDVIYFGQTNFTVSADLHLNVNVAPATAAQIDAFLNTLD
;
A
#
# COMPACT_ATOMS: atom_id res chain seq x y z
N MET A 1 25.60 35.75 82.00
CA MET A 1 25.62 34.27 81.89
C MET A 1 24.32 33.81 81.26
N LYS A 2 24.44 32.88 80.31
CA LYS A 2 23.41 32.17 79.51
C LYS A 2 23.29 32.65 78.06
N ASN A 3 23.95 31.85 77.24
CA ASN A 3 23.87 31.76 75.79
C ASN A 3 22.43 31.53 75.34
N LEU A 4 21.99 32.21 74.29
CA LEU A 4 20.82 31.79 73.52
C LEU A 4 21.21 31.70 72.04
N THR A 5 21.50 30.47 71.63
CA THR A 5 21.79 30.03 70.28
C THR A 5 20.51 30.17 69.44
N LEU A 6 20.55 30.99 68.38
CA LEU A 6 19.45 31.11 67.43
C LEU A 6 19.54 29.92 66.44
N ILE A 7 18.71 28.89 66.66
CA ILE A 7 18.55 27.77 65.73
C ILE A 7 17.66 28.24 64.59
N ALA A 8 18.23 28.31 63.38
CA ALA A 8 17.48 28.54 62.15
C ALA A 8 16.54 27.35 61.89
N LEU A 9 15.23 27.59 61.96
CA LEU A 9 14.20 26.63 61.61
C LEU A 9 14.15 26.50 60.08
N VAL A 10 14.78 25.45 59.54
CA VAL A 10 14.64 25.08 58.13
C VAL A 10 13.25 24.45 57.96
N VAL A 11 12.32 25.22 57.39
CA VAL A 11 11.03 24.71 56.95
C VAL A 11 11.26 23.90 55.67
N ILE A 12 11.31 22.57 55.80
CA ILE A 12 11.28 21.65 54.66
C ILE A 12 9.82 21.56 54.20
N THR A 13 9.45 22.36 53.21
CA THR A 13 8.21 22.17 52.45
C THR A 13 8.40 20.97 51.53
N THR A 14 7.86 19.81 51.92
CA THR A 14 7.75 18.66 51.03
C THR A 14 6.72 18.99 49.95
N LEU A 15 7.20 19.48 48.81
CA LEU A 15 6.44 19.52 47.57
C LEU A 15 6.18 18.08 47.14
N PHE A 16 5.02 17.55 47.50
CA PHE A 16 4.43 16.42 46.78
C PHE A 16 4.06 16.91 45.38
N ALA A 17 5.05 16.91 44.49
CA ALA A 17 4.78 16.89 43.06
C ALA A 17 4.15 15.52 42.78
N CYS A 18 2.82 15.47 42.76
CA CYS A 18 2.12 14.43 42.03
C CYS A 18 2.71 14.43 40.62
N LYS A 19 3.56 13.43 40.32
CA LYS A 19 3.77 13.01 38.95
C LYS A 19 2.36 12.73 38.44
N LYS A 20 1.86 13.61 37.60
CA LYS A 20 0.77 13.25 36.71
C LYS A 20 1.36 12.14 35.88
N ASP A 21 1.04 10.90 36.23
CA ASP A 21 1.28 9.78 35.34
C ASP A 21 0.66 10.22 34.02
N LYS A 22 1.54 10.49 33.04
CA LYS A 22 1.13 10.43 31.66
C LYS A 22 0.79 8.96 31.48
N GLY A 23 -0.46 8.61 31.77
CA GLY A 23 -1.05 7.40 31.25
C GLY A 23 -0.72 7.43 29.77
N ASN A 24 0.20 6.55 29.39
CA ASN A 24 0.50 6.29 28.01
C ASN A 24 -0.85 5.87 27.44
N ASP A 25 -1.44 6.71 26.57
CA ASP A 25 -2.74 6.44 25.97
C ASP A 25 -2.53 5.35 24.91
N GLU A 26 -2.19 4.14 25.35
CA GLU A 26 -1.95 2.93 24.54
C GLU A 26 -3.21 2.49 23.77
N THR A 27 -4.28 3.30 23.78
CA THR A 27 -5.59 2.93 23.24
C THR A 27 -5.85 3.43 21.82
N LYS A 28 -5.07 4.38 21.27
CA LYS A 28 -5.33 4.97 19.95
C LYS A 28 -4.07 5.07 19.10
N LEU A 29 -4.16 4.54 17.88
CA LEU A 29 -3.11 4.58 16.87
C LEU A 29 -3.12 5.92 16.14
N THR A 30 -1.98 6.60 16.09
CA THR A 30 -1.81 7.81 15.28
C THR A 30 -1.41 7.49 13.83
N SER A 31 -1.59 8.45 12.93
CA SER A 31 -1.20 8.31 11.52
C SER A 31 0.32 8.17 11.35
N ALA A 32 1.12 8.82 12.19
CA ALA A 32 2.57 8.68 12.17
C ALA A 32 3.00 7.25 12.55
N GLU A 33 2.44 6.70 13.64
CA GLU A 33 2.69 5.33 14.06
C GLU A 33 2.17 4.32 13.04
N PHE A 34 1.00 4.57 12.46
CA PHE A 34 0.44 3.73 11.40
C PHE A 34 1.41 3.67 10.21
N ASN A 35 1.85 4.82 9.70
CA ASN A 35 2.75 4.86 8.55
C ASN A 35 4.13 4.23 8.83
N ALA A 36 4.63 4.38 10.05
CA ALA A 36 5.90 3.77 10.47
C ALA A 36 5.81 2.24 10.56
N ARG A 37 4.66 1.69 10.96
CA ARG A 37 4.46 0.25 11.19
C ARG A 37 3.87 -0.48 9.99
N PHE A 38 2.96 0.15 9.27
CA PHE A 38 2.11 -0.43 8.23
C PHE A 38 2.44 0.20 6.88
N SER A 39 3.55 -0.23 6.29
CA SER A 39 3.93 0.14 4.93
C SER A 39 4.59 -1.04 4.23
N VAL A 40 4.60 -1.01 2.90
CA VAL A 40 5.45 -1.93 2.12
C VAL A 40 6.91 -1.47 2.26
N PRO A 41 7.80 -2.30 2.83
CA PRO A 41 9.18 -1.89 3.09
C PRO A 41 9.91 -1.49 1.81
N THR A 42 10.67 -0.39 1.88
CA THR A 42 11.57 0.02 0.80
C THR A 42 12.94 -0.58 1.04
N GLN A 43 13.40 -1.38 0.08
CA GLN A 43 14.74 -1.96 0.05
C GLN A 43 15.63 -1.07 -0.81
N LYS A 44 16.91 -0.92 -0.45
CA LYS A 44 17.89 -0.13 -1.21
C LYS A 44 19.09 -1.00 -1.59
N PHE A 45 19.50 -0.87 -2.84
CA PHE A 45 20.62 -1.60 -3.41
C PHE A 45 21.58 -0.62 -4.07
N ASN A 46 22.88 -0.85 -3.91
CA ASN A 46 23.91 -0.06 -4.56
C ASN A 46 24.44 -0.79 -5.79
N GLY A 47 24.67 -0.05 -6.88
CA GLY A 47 25.27 -0.55 -8.10
C GLY A 47 26.16 0.50 -8.77
N THR A 48 26.78 0.14 -9.89
CA THR A 48 27.56 1.05 -10.72
C THR A 48 27.01 1.00 -12.14
N GLY A 49 26.58 2.13 -12.69
CA GLY A 49 25.85 2.17 -13.96
C GLY A 49 26.67 1.71 -15.17
N ALA A 50 28.01 1.79 -15.11
CA ALA A 50 28.90 1.30 -16.16
C ALA A 50 29.04 -0.23 -16.24
N THR A 51 28.61 -0.96 -15.21
CA THR A 51 28.82 -2.41 -15.09
C THR A 51 27.50 -3.13 -14.91
N ALA A 52 27.39 -4.35 -15.44
CA ALA A 52 26.22 -5.17 -15.16
C ALA A 52 26.18 -5.57 -13.67
N PHE A 53 24.99 -5.62 -13.09
CA PHE A 53 24.76 -6.13 -11.73
C PHE A 53 23.34 -6.66 -11.58
N SER A 54 23.11 -7.45 -10.53
CA SER A 54 21.79 -7.98 -10.20
C SER A 54 21.38 -7.59 -8.80
N ILE A 55 20.09 -7.42 -8.57
CA ILE A 55 19.51 -7.28 -7.24
C ILE A 55 18.46 -8.36 -7.02
N THR A 56 18.26 -8.75 -5.76
CA THR A 56 17.19 -9.67 -5.37
C THR A 56 16.53 -9.11 -4.12
N GLY A 57 15.23 -8.87 -4.22
CA GLY A 57 14.41 -8.41 -3.12
C GLY A 57 14.19 -9.50 -2.07
N THR A 58 13.83 -9.10 -0.85
CA THR A 58 13.54 -10.02 0.25
C THR A 58 12.37 -10.95 -0.01
N LYS A 59 11.46 -10.62 -0.93
CA LYS A 59 10.37 -11.50 -1.37
C LYS A 59 10.67 -12.26 -2.66
N GLY A 60 11.90 -12.14 -3.19
CA GLY A 60 12.41 -12.96 -4.28
C GLY A 60 12.34 -12.33 -5.67
N MET A 61 11.82 -11.10 -5.83
CA MET A 61 11.89 -10.42 -7.13
C MET A 61 13.34 -10.14 -7.49
N LYS A 62 13.73 -10.53 -8.71
CA LYS A 62 15.09 -10.36 -9.20
C LYS A 62 15.12 -9.44 -10.42
N PHE A 63 16.12 -8.57 -10.45
CA PHE A 63 16.36 -7.66 -11.55
C PHE A 63 17.81 -7.80 -12.00
N ASP A 64 18.02 -8.09 -13.27
CA ASP A 64 19.33 -8.18 -13.89
C ASP A 64 19.54 -6.94 -14.76
N PHE A 65 20.36 -6.01 -14.27
CA PHE A 65 20.70 -4.75 -14.95
C PHE A 65 21.96 -4.93 -15.79
N PRO A 66 21.90 -4.86 -17.13
CA PRO A 66 23.09 -4.76 -17.95
C PRO A 66 23.83 -3.43 -17.72
N ALA A 67 25.08 -3.36 -18.20
CA ALA A 67 25.80 -2.10 -18.24
C ALA A 67 25.01 -1.03 -19.01
N ASN A 68 25.11 0.22 -18.58
CA ASN A 68 24.46 1.39 -19.17
C ASN A 68 22.92 1.37 -19.12
N SER A 69 22.32 0.66 -18.15
CA SER A 69 20.87 0.62 -17.94
C SER A 69 20.25 1.96 -17.50
N PHE A 70 21.06 2.93 -17.07
CA PHE A 70 20.59 4.17 -16.45
C PHE A 70 20.98 5.39 -17.27
N ILE A 71 20.04 6.32 -17.41
CA ILE A 71 20.26 7.65 -18.00
C ILE A 71 19.76 8.73 -17.04
N ASP A 72 20.37 9.91 -17.11
CA ASP A 72 19.92 11.08 -16.36
C ASP A 72 18.67 11.72 -17.02
N ALA A 73 18.20 12.84 -16.45
CA ALA A 73 17.06 13.58 -16.99
C ALA A 73 17.31 14.16 -18.39
N SER A 74 18.58 14.38 -18.76
CA SER A 74 19.02 14.90 -20.05
C SER A 74 19.24 13.79 -21.09
N GLY A 75 19.12 12.52 -20.70
CA GLY A 75 19.33 11.35 -21.55
C GLY A 75 20.78 10.87 -21.63
N ASN A 76 21.69 11.42 -20.83
CA ASN A 76 23.09 10.98 -20.82
C ASN A 76 23.24 9.66 -20.04
N PRO A 77 24.06 8.71 -20.50
CA PRO A 77 24.37 7.50 -19.75
C PRO A 77 24.98 7.82 -18.39
N VAL A 78 24.47 7.16 -17.35
CA VAL A 78 25.01 7.25 -15.99
C VAL A 78 25.94 6.06 -15.76
N THR A 79 27.23 6.35 -15.60
CA THR A 79 28.29 5.33 -15.47
C THR A 79 28.77 5.13 -14.03
N GLY A 80 28.55 6.12 -13.16
CA GLY A 80 28.98 6.10 -11.75
C GLY A 80 28.06 5.30 -10.82
N ALA A 81 28.20 5.56 -9.51
CA ALA A 81 27.39 4.91 -8.48
C ALA A 81 25.90 5.25 -8.64
N VAL A 82 25.04 4.24 -8.46
CA VAL A 82 23.57 4.35 -8.50
C VAL A 82 22.96 3.66 -7.29
N VAL A 83 21.83 4.18 -6.82
CA VAL A 83 20.99 3.57 -5.79
C VAL A 83 19.68 3.15 -6.42
N VAL A 84 19.36 1.86 -6.35
CA VAL A 84 18.06 1.31 -6.77
C VAL A 84 17.21 1.08 -5.53
N SER A 85 15.97 1.55 -5.52
CA SER A 85 15.01 1.27 -4.45
C SER A 85 13.86 0.40 -4.95
N LEU A 86 13.52 -0.62 -4.18
CA LEU A 86 12.50 -1.63 -4.51
C LEU A 86 11.47 -1.74 -3.40
N LYS A 87 10.19 -1.82 -3.78
CA LYS A 87 9.07 -2.30 -2.95
C LYS A 87 8.45 -3.50 -3.63
N GLU A 88 8.22 -4.58 -2.89
CA GLU A 88 7.62 -5.82 -3.41
C GLU A 88 6.22 -6.05 -2.80
N VAL A 89 5.21 -6.18 -3.65
CA VAL A 89 3.80 -6.41 -3.31
C VAL A 89 3.43 -7.82 -3.77
N LEU A 90 3.40 -8.77 -2.82
CA LEU A 90 3.20 -10.21 -3.10
C LEU A 90 2.23 -10.85 -2.09
N SER A 91 1.30 -10.05 -1.55
CA SER A 91 0.22 -10.50 -0.67
C SER A 91 -0.93 -9.49 -0.69
N LYS A 92 -2.14 -9.90 -0.26
CA LYS A 92 -3.28 -8.97 -0.10
C LYS A 92 -3.00 -7.90 0.96
N ARG A 93 -2.23 -8.22 2.01
CA ARG A 93 -1.69 -7.25 2.97
C ARG A 93 -0.89 -6.16 2.25
N ASP A 94 0.06 -6.55 1.39
CA ASP A 94 0.90 -5.58 0.69
C ASP A 94 0.08 -4.70 -0.25
N ILE A 95 -0.92 -5.25 -0.94
CA ILE A 95 -1.78 -4.49 -1.86
C ILE A 95 -2.53 -3.37 -1.11
N ILE A 96 -3.07 -3.67 0.08
CA ILE A 96 -3.69 -2.64 0.93
C ILE A 96 -2.67 -1.59 1.34
N LEU A 97 -1.49 -2.02 1.80
CA LEU A 97 -0.45 -1.12 2.32
C LEU A 97 0.28 -0.32 1.23
N SER A 98 0.27 -0.79 -0.02
CA SER A 98 0.82 -0.06 -1.17
C SER A 98 -0.12 1.06 -1.62
N GLY A 99 -1.42 0.90 -1.38
CA GLY A 99 -2.47 1.75 -1.95
C GLY A 99 -2.64 1.60 -3.46
N LYS A 100 -2.00 0.61 -4.08
CA LYS A 100 -2.15 0.23 -5.48
C LYS A 100 -3.02 -1.00 -5.55
N VAL A 101 -4.33 -0.76 -5.60
CA VAL A 101 -5.32 -1.84 -5.63
C VAL A 101 -5.28 -2.57 -6.98
N THR A 102 -5.67 -3.84 -6.99
CA THR A 102 -5.65 -4.71 -8.18
C THR A 102 -6.88 -4.46 -9.04
N GLN A 103 -6.96 -3.24 -9.60
CA GLN A 103 -8.02 -2.80 -10.51
C GLN A 103 -7.45 -1.94 -11.64
N SER A 104 -7.91 -2.21 -12.86
CA SER A 104 -7.63 -1.42 -14.06
C SER A 104 -8.93 -0.80 -14.57
N ASN A 105 -9.09 0.51 -14.43
CA ASN A 105 -10.31 1.25 -14.82
C ASN A 105 -11.62 0.57 -14.33
N GLY A 106 -11.61 0.09 -13.10
CA GLY A 106 -12.75 -0.60 -12.47
C GLY A 106 -12.89 -2.08 -12.78
N GLN A 107 -12.17 -2.62 -13.78
CA GLN A 107 -12.10 -4.05 -13.97
C GLN A 107 -11.14 -4.67 -12.95
N LEU A 108 -11.59 -5.74 -12.28
CA LEU A 108 -10.76 -6.47 -11.31
C LEU A 108 -9.59 -7.16 -12.02
N LEU A 109 -8.44 -7.15 -11.36
CA LEU A 109 -7.26 -7.91 -11.72
C LEU A 109 -7.06 -9.05 -10.72
N ILE A 110 -6.59 -10.20 -11.18
CA ILE A 110 -6.08 -11.27 -10.33
C ILE A 110 -4.57 -11.16 -10.31
N SER A 111 -4.00 -11.08 -9.11
CA SER A 111 -2.60 -10.70 -8.99
C SER A 111 -1.60 -11.83 -9.06
N GLY A 112 -0.50 -11.59 -9.77
CA GLY A 112 0.74 -12.37 -9.73
C GLY A 112 1.87 -11.63 -8.99
N GLY A 113 1.75 -10.31 -8.83
CA GLY A 113 2.60 -9.48 -7.98
C GLY A 113 2.82 -8.09 -8.56
N GLU A 114 2.95 -7.09 -7.69
CA GLU A 114 3.26 -5.71 -8.06
C GLU A 114 4.57 -5.27 -7.44
N PHE A 115 5.20 -4.25 -8.02
CA PHE A 115 6.37 -3.63 -7.41
C PHE A 115 6.52 -2.17 -7.81
N GLN A 116 7.26 -1.45 -6.96
CA GLN A 116 7.83 -0.16 -7.32
C GLN A 116 9.34 -0.30 -7.40
N ILE A 117 9.92 0.05 -8.54
CA ILE A 117 11.37 0.14 -8.69
C ILE A 117 11.76 1.53 -9.18
N LEU A 118 12.65 2.20 -8.44
CA LEU A 118 13.18 3.52 -8.77
C LEU A 118 14.70 3.47 -8.74
N ALA A 119 15.34 4.38 -9.46
CA ALA A 119 16.79 4.54 -9.44
C ALA A 119 17.18 6.00 -9.25
N SER A 120 18.29 6.24 -8.57
CA SER A 120 18.81 7.58 -8.33
C SER A 120 20.34 7.62 -8.34
N GLN A 121 20.91 8.78 -8.63
CA GLN A 121 22.32 9.10 -8.41
C GLN A 121 22.38 10.43 -7.66
N ASN A 122 23.08 10.47 -6.52
CA ASN A 122 23.21 11.66 -5.68
C ASN A 122 21.86 12.32 -5.33
N GLY A 123 20.82 11.50 -5.11
CA GLY A 123 19.45 11.95 -4.83
C GLY A 123 18.66 12.40 -6.06
N GLN A 124 19.26 12.49 -7.24
CA GLN A 124 18.56 12.81 -8.48
C GLN A 124 17.98 11.55 -9.11
N ALA A 125 16.72 11.59 -9.52
CA ALA A 125 16.04 10.47 -10.16
C ALA A 125 16.67 10.14 -11.52
N LEU A 126 16.84 8.85 -11.78
CA LEU A 126 17.30 8.33 -13.06
C LEU A 126 16.14 7.75 -13.86
N ARG A 127 16.35 7.63 -15.16
CA ARG A 127 15.45 6.94 -16.08
C ARG A 127 16.10 5.65 -16.59
N LEU A 128 15.25 4.70 -16.95
CA LEU A 128 15.70 3.49 -17.64
C LEU A 128 16.17 3.88 -19.04
N ASN A 129 17.34 3.38 -19.45
CA ASN A 129 17.84 3.56 -20.80
C ASN A 129 17.00 2.71 -21.78
N PRO A 130 16.26 3.31 -22.73
CA PRO A 130 15.40 2.55 -23.65
C PRO A 130 16.18 1.65 -24.62
N ALA A 131 17.50 1.82 -24.74
CA ALA A 131 18.36 0.96 -25.55
C ALA A 131 18.79 -0.33 -24.82
N VAL A 132 18.44 -0.49 -23.54
CA VAL A 132 18.87 -1.62 -22.70
C VAL A 132 17.66 -2.33 -22.11
N ALA A 133 17.63 -3.67 -22.21
CA ALA A 133 16.62 -4.51 -21.60
C ALA A 133 17.09 -4.99 -20.22
N VAL A 134 16.37 -4.58 -19.17
CA VAL A 134 16.57 -5.10 -17.81
C VAL A 134 15.61 -6.27 -17.61
N ALA A 135 16.14 -7.47 -17.38
CA ALA A 135 15.29 -8.64 -17.14
C ALA A 135 14.76 -8.61 -15.70
N VAL A 136 13.45 -8.83 -15.57
CA VAL A 136 12.75 -8.92 -14.29
C VAL A 136 12.24 -10.34 -14.11
N LYS A 137 12.39 -10.88 -12.90
CA LYS A 137 11.76 -12.13 -12.48
C LYS A 137 10.90 -11.88 -11.26
N VAL A 138 9.60 -12.11 -11.38
CA VAL A 138 8.64 -12.06 -10.28
C VAL A 138 8.34 -13.50 -9.85
N PRO A 139 8.51 -13.88 -8.58
CA PRO A 139 8.27 -15.24 -8.14
C PRO A 139 6.78 -15.60 -8.23
N THR A 140 6.47 -16.85 -8.57
CA THR A 140 5.10 -17.39 -8.67
C THR A 140 4.51 -17.80 -7.31
N THR A 141 5.04 -17.26 -6.21
CA THR A 141 4.61 -17.62 -4.85
C THR A 141 3.22 -17.08 -4.51
N PHE A 142 2.79 -16.00 -5.16
CA PHE A 142 1.46 -15.42 -4.94
C PHE A 142 0.40 -16.05 -5.85
N ASN A 143 0.79 -16.40 -7.08
CA ASN A 143 -0.05 -17.01 -8.10
C ASN A 143 0.83 -17.72 -9.15
N THR A 144 0.24 -18.70 -9.84
CA THR A 144 0.89 -19.51 -10.89
C THR A 144 0.20 -19.40 -12.25
N ALA A 145 -0.93 -18.69 -12.35
CA ALA A 145 -1.63 -18.48 -13.61
C ALA A 145 -0.78 -17.61 -14.56
N PRO A 146 -0.93 -17.73 -15.89
CA PRO A 146 -0.29 -16.81 -16.82
C PRO A 146 -0.70 -15.35 -16.55
N MET A 147 0.28 -14.45 -16.60
CA MET A 147 0.10 -13.03 -16.30
C MET A 147 0.34 -12.18 -17.54
N ASP A 148 -0.26 -10.99 -17.53
CA ASP A 148 0.07 -9.85 -18.38
C ASP A 148 0.87 -8.81 -17.57
N LEU A 149 1.31 -7.75 -18.25
CA LEU A 149 2.02 -6.65 -17.62
C LEU A 149 1.21 -5.35 -17.68
N PHE A 150 1.16 -4.64 -16.57
CA PHE A 150 0.50 -3.36 -16.44
C PHE A 150 1.48 -2.32 -15.90
N VAL A 151 1.31 -1.09 -16.35
CA VAL A 151 2.06 0.08 -15.88
C VAL A 151 1.12 1.07 -15.23
N TRP A 152 1.60 1.77 -14.21
CA TRP A 152 0.83 2.81 -13.54
C TRP A 152 0.83 4.09 -14.38
N ALA A 153 -0.35 4.52 -14.84
CA ALA A 153 -0.47 5.68 -15.72
C ALA A 153 -1.61 6.62 -15.28
N PRO A 154 -1.49 7.93 -15.55
CA PRO A 154 -2.57 8.88 -15.30
C PRO A 154 -3.78 8.58 -16.20
N THR A 155 -4.95 8.88 -15.68
CA THR A 155 -6.23 8.88 -16.40
C THR A 155 -6.64 10.31 -16.72
N ALA A 156 -7.66 10.48 -17.57
CA ALA A 156 -8.21 11.80 -17.90
C ALA A 156 -8.82 12.56 -16.71
N ALA A 157 -9.15 11.86 -15.61
CA ALA A 157 -9.86 12.42 -14.46
C ALA A 157 -8.93 12.90 -13.31
N ALA A 158 -7.68 13.27 -13.61
CA ALA A 158 -6.64 13.57 -12.61
C ALA A 158 -6.38 12.44 -11.58
N ASP A 159 -6.73 11.22 -11.95
CA ASP A 159 -6.47 9.99 -11.19
C ASP A 159 -5.42 9.13 -11.93
N SER A 160 -5.04 7.98 -11.39
CA SER A 160 -4.15 7.02 -12.07
C SER A 160 -4.65 5.59 -11.86
N THR A 161 -4.34 4.72 -12.82
CA THR A 161 -4.77 3.31 -12.79
C THR A 161 -3.72 2.42 -13.44
N TRP A 162 -3.86 1.11 -13.25
CA TRP A 162 -3.12 0.12 -14.02
C TRP A 162 -3.59 0.13 -15.46
N VAL A 163 -2.66 0.29 -16.41
CA VAL A 163 -2.93 0.21 -17.85
C VAL A 163 -2.13 -0.93 -18.43
N LEU A 164 -2.82 -1.81 -19.18
CA LEU A 164 -2.22 -2.96 -19.84
C LEU A 164 -1.12 -2.49 -20.81
N ASP A 165 0.10 -3.02 -20.65
CA ASP A 165 1.17 -2.87 -21.63
C ASP A 165 1.02 -3.93 -22.73
N GLN A 166 0.33 -3.56 -23.80
CA GLN A 166 0.06 -4.43 -24.95
C GLN A 166 1.32 -4.91 -25.69
N LYS A 167 2.45 -4.23 -25.49
CA LYS A 167 3.73 -4.56 -26.13
C LYS A 167 4.55 -5.52 -25.27
N ALA A 168 4.32 -5.54 -23.96
CA ALA A 168 4.98 -6.45 -23.06
C ALA A 168 4.64 -7.90 -23.39
N ARG A 169 5.58 -8.80 -23.07
CA ARG A 169 5.40 -10.25 -23.11
C ARG A 169 5.90 -10.80 -21.79
N VAL A 170 5.04 -11.55 -21.11
CA VAL A 170 5.39 -12.21 -19.86
C VAL A 170 5.56 -13.69 -20.13
N ALA A 171 6.77 -14.19 -19.99
CA ALA A 171 7.05 -15.61 -19.99
C ALA A 171 6.72 -16.18 -18.60
N SER A 172 6.00 -17.29 -18.54
CA SER A 172 5.67 -17.97 -17.29
C SER A 172 6.48 -19.26 -17.17
N SER A 173 7.05 -19.49 -15.99
CA SER A 173 7.71 -20.74 -15.60
C SER A 173 7.14 -21.24 -14.27
N ALA A 174 7.60 -22.40 -13.79
CA ALA A 174 7.15 -22.92 -12.50
C ALA A 174 7.51 -21.98 -11.33
N ASP A 175 8.67 -21.31 -11.40
CA ASP A 175 9.23 -20.56 -10.27
C ASP A 175 9.08 -19.04 -10.41
N PHE A 176 8.92 -18.53 -11.63
CA PHE A 176 8.84 -17.10 -11.88
C PHE A 176 8.11 -16.73 -13.18
N TYR A 177 7.53 -15.55 -13.18
CA TYR A 177 7.22 -14.75 -14.36
C TYR A 177 8.45 -13.96 -14.80
N GLN A 178 8.70 -13.85 -16.11
CA GLN A 178 9.83 -13.11 -16.66
C GLN A 178 9.41 -12.15 -17.77
N PHE A 179 9.88 -10.91 -17.71
CA PHE A 179 9.67 -9.86 -18.71
C PHE A 179 10.79 -8.81 -18.66
N ASN A 180 10.80 -7.88 -19.61
CA ASN A 180 11.70 -6.72 -19.57
C ASN A 180 11.06 -5.58 -18.80
N LEU A 181 11.81 -4.92 -17.92
CA LEU A 181 11.33 -3.77 -17.15
C LEU A 181 10.85 -2.66 -18.10
N PRO A 182 9.58 -2.24 -18.05
CA PRO A 182 9.05 -1.22 -18.96
C PRO A 182 9.57 0.20 -18.64
N GLY A 183 10.00 0.42 -17.40
CA GLY A 183 10.54 1.68 -16.90
C GLY A 183 10.68 1.67 -15.39
N PHE A 184 11.33 2.70 -14.83
CA PHE A 184 11.29 2.94 -13.39
C PHE A 184 9.92 3.53 -12.99
N GLY A 185 9.33 2.98 -11.94
CA GLY A 185 7.98 3.31 -11.49
C GLY A 185 7.28 2.10 -10.87
N TRP A 186 5.95 2.16 -10.91
CA TRP A 186 5.08 1.06 -10.50
C TRP A 186 4.79 0.15 -11.69
N VAL A 187 4.97 -1.14 -11.49
CA VAL A 187 4.72 -2.20 -12.47
C VAL A 187 3.91 -3.28 -11.80
N ASN A 188 2.97 -3.85 -12.53
CA ASN A 188 2.06 -4.87 -12.03
C ASN A 188 2.00 -6.07 -12.99
N CYS A 189 2.21 -7.27 -12.46
CA CYS A 189 2.18 -8.54 -13.19
C CYS A 189 0.93 -9.32 -12.79
N ASP A 190 -0.15 -9.08 -13.51
CA ASP A 190 -1.52 -9.49 -13.16
C ASP A 190 -2.24 -9.99 -14.42
N TYR A 191 -3.46 -10.50 -14.31
CA TYR A 191 -4.36 -10.67 -15.46
C TYR A 191 -5.77 -10.17 -15.16
N PHE A 192 -6.54 -9.86 -16.20
CA PHE A 192 -7.93 -9.44 -16.04
C PHE A 192 -8.80 -10.58 -15.50
N TYR A 193 -9.45 -10.35 -14.37
CA TYR A 193 -10.42 -11.31 -13.85
C TYR A 193 -11.63 -11.39 -14.79
N ASN A 194 -11.95 -12.62 -15.23
CA ASN A 194 -13.10 -12.90 -16.06
C ASN A 194 -14.13 -13.70 -15.26
N ASN A 195 -15.30 -13.10 -15.05
CA ASN A 195 -16.42 -13.75 -14.39
C ASN A 195 -17.71 -13.41 -15.15
N PRO A 196 -18.48 -14.41 -15.59
CA PRO A 196 -19.68 -14.20 -16.41
C PRO A 196 -20.92 -13.81 -15.61
N ASN A 197 -20.87 -13.82 -14.27
CA ASN A 197 -22.02 -13.47 -13.45
C ASN A 197 -22.45 -12.02 -13.72
N PRO A 198 -23.75 -11.71 -13.56
CA PRO A 198 -24.22 -10.33 -13.60
C PRO A 198 -23.40 -9.45 -12.67
N LYS A 199 -23.07 -8.24 -13.12
CA LYS A 199 -22.32 -7.26 -12.35
C LYS A 199 -23.25 -6.23 -11.74
N THR A 200 -22.82 -5.65 -10.62
CA THR A 200 -23.56 -4.60 -9.91
C THR A 200 -22.62 -3.54 -9.37
N THR A 201 -23.19 -2.49 -8.78
CA THR A 201 -22.46 -1.40 -8.12
C THR A 201 -22.58 -1.60 -6.61
N ILE A 202 -21.45 -1.57 -5.91
CA ILE A 202 -21.42 -1.70 -4.45
C ILE A 202 -21.22 -0.33 -3.84
N THR A 203 -21.92 -0.05 -2.76
CA THR A 203 -21.68 1.15 -1.96
C THR A 203 -21.40 0.81 -0.50
N ALA A 204 -20.66 1.67 0.17
CA ALA A 204 -20.33 1.52 1.57
C ALA A 204 -20.35 2.85 2.32
N SER A 205 -20.74 2.80 3.59
CA SER A 205 -20.71 3.94 4.49
C SER A 205 -20.07 3.56 5.83
N PRO A 206 -19.17 4.40 6.36
CA PRO A 206 -18.70 4.27 7.73
C PRO A 206 -19.84 4.61 8.71
N VAL A 207 -19.92 3.88 9.82
CA VAL A 207 -20.82 4.15 10.94
C VAL A 207 -19.96 4.36 12.17
N TYR A 208 -19.89 5.60 12.66
CA TYR A 208 -19.15 5.96 13.87
C TYR A 208 -20.05 5.86 15.08
N ALA A 209 -19.50 5.38 16.21
CA ALA A 209 -20.21 5.42 17.48
C ALA A 209 -20.28 6.87 18.00
N GLY A 210 -21.48 7.34 18.31
CA GLY A 210 -21.70 8.69 18.85
C GLY A 210 -21.56 9.79 17.79
N VAL A 211 -20.96 10.92 18.17
CA VAL A 211 -20.72 12.04 17.24
C VAL A 211 -19.61 11.64 16.28
N ALA A 212 -19.89 11.70 14.98
CA ALA A 212 -18.91 11.39 13.95
C ALA A 212 -17.70 12.34 14.05
N PRO A 213 -16.46 11.81 14.05
CA PRO A 213 -15.27 12.63 14.03
C PRO A 213 -15.14 13.39 12.70
N SER A 214 -14.41 14.50 12.71
CA SER A 214 -14.05 15.21 11.48
C SER A 214 -12.93 14.43 10.77
N ILE A 215 -13.25 13.79 9.64
CA ILE A 215 -12.34 12.93 8.88
C ILE A 215 -11.60 13.74 7.80
N LYS A 216 -10.27 13.56 7.70
CA LYS A 216 -9.43 14.18 6.65
C LYS A 216 -8.94 13.20 5.59
N ASP A 217 -8.88 11.91 5.88
CA ASP A 217 -8.60 10.85 4.90
C ASP A 217 -9.49 9.63 5.20
N GLN A 218 -10.01 8.98 4.16
CA GLN A 218 -10.79 7.75 4.30
C GLN A 218 -10.58 6.85 3.10
N ARG A 219 -10.32 5.57 3.37
CA ARG A 219 -10.07 4.54 2.36
C ARG A 219 -10.95 3.34 2.63
N ALA A 220 -11.54 2.80 1.56
CA ALA A 220 -12.35 1.61 1.63
C ALA A 220 -11.81 0.55 0.66
N TYR A 221 -11.64 -0.67 1.15
CA TYR A 221 -11.09 -1.80 0.39
C TYR A 221 -12.00 -3.01 0.49
N MET A 222 -12.39 -3.58 -0.64
CA MET A 222 -12.98 -4.92 -0.71
C MET A 222 -11.85 -5.93 -0.93
N VAL A 223 -11.60 -6.75 0.09
CA VAL A 223 -10.65 -7.85 0.07
C VAL A 223 -11.42 -9.13 -0.20
N PHE A 224 -11.18 -9.77 -1.34
CA PHE A 224 -11.91 -10.97 -1.73
C PHE A 224 -11.29 -12.22 -1.10
N ASP A 225 -12.12 -13.17 -0.68
CA ASP A 225 -11.67 -14.39 0.00
C ASP A 225 -10.92 -15.29 -0.98
N ASP A 226 -11.57 -15.66 -2.09
CA ASP A 226 -11.10 -16.66 -3.05
C ASP A 226 -10.29 -16.07 -4.23
N LEU A 227 -10.01 -14.76 -4.20
CA LEU A 227 -9.26 -14.08 -5.26
C LEU A 227 -8.00 -13.44 -4.69
N LYS A 228 -6.92 -13.42 -5.48
CA LYS A 228 -5.71 -12.63 -5.21
C LYS A 228 -5.94 -11.18 -5.63
N THR A 229 -6.97 -10.56 -5.06
CA THR A 229 -7.51 -9.27 -5.48
C THR A 229 -7.93 -8.45 -4.27
N VAL A 230 -7.57 -7.17 -4.28
CA VAL A 230 -8.15 -6.13 -3.43
C VAL A 230 -8.66 -5.03 -4.33
N ALA A 231 -9.94 -4.68 -4.20
CA ALA A 231 -10.55 -3.55 -4.90
C ALA A 231 -10.67 -2.34 -3.98
N GLY A 232 -10.41 -1.14 -4.50
CA GLY A 232 -10.70 0.12 -3.83
C GLY A 232 -12.12 0.59 -4.13
N LEU A 233 -12.76 1.19 -3.13
CA LEU A 233 -14.03 1.90 -3.30
C LEU A 233 -13.75 3.40 -3.09
N PRO A 234 -13.49 4.18 -4.14
CA PRO A 234 -13.33 5.62 -4.00
C PRO A 234 -14.56 6.25 -3.36
N PHE A 235 -14.36 7.36 -2.64
CA PHE A 235 -15.47 8.16 -2.13
C PHE A 235 -16.07 9.00 -3.25
N VAL A 236 -17.35 8.81 -3.53
CA VAL A 236 -18.07 9.51 -4.61
C VAL A 236 -18.98 10.56 -3.98
N LEU A 237 -18.59 11.83 -4.12
CA LEU A 237 -19.31 12.98 -3.53
C LEU A 237 -20.79 13.03 -3.95
N ALA A 238 -21.09 12.74 -5.21
CA ALA A 238 -22.45 12.81 -5.76
C ALA A 238 -23.46 11.88 -5.06
N VAL A 239 -22.98 10.79 -4.47
CA VAL A 239 -23.82 9.84 -3.69
C VAL A 239 -23.46 9.82 -2.21
N ASN A 240 -22.47 10.62 -1.80
CA ASN A 240 -21.94 10.71 -0.44
C ASN A 240 -21.58 9.36 0.20
N LYS A 241 -20.96 8.46 -0.58
CA LYS A 241 -20.61 7.09 -0.18
C LYS A 241 -19.30 6.64 -0.82
N HIS A 242 -18.64 5.66 -0.21
CA HIS A 242 -17.68 4.83 -0.93
C HIS A 242 -18.42 3.99 -1.97
N GLN A 243 -17.92 3.92 -3.19
CA GLN A 243 -18.61 3.27 -4.29
C GLN A 243 -17.62 2.58 -5.22
N SER A 244 -17.94 1.36 -5.67
CA SER A 244 -17.20 0.70 -6.74
C SER A 244 -17.43 1.39 -8.08
N TYR A 245 -16.63 1.11 -9.11
CA TYR A 245 -17.02 1.51 -10.46
C TYR A 245 -18.42 0.96 -10.82
N LEU A 246 -19.17 1.70 -11.63
CA LEU A 246 -20.53 1.34 -11.98
C LEU A 246 -20.55 -0.03 -12.68
N ASN A 247 -21.41 -0.93 -12.20
CA ASN A 247 -21.62 -2.27 -12.75
C ASN A 247 -20.31 -3.06 -12.95
N SER A 248 -19.37 -2.91 -12.02
CA SER A 248 -18.04 -3.52 -12.11
C SER A 248 -17.89 -4.81 -11.31
N MET A 249 -18.71 -5.04 -10.28
CA MET A 249 -18.52 -6.11 -9.31
C MET A 249 -19.41 -7.32 -9.64
N PRO A 250 -18.85 -8.50 -9.95
CA PRO A 250 -19.62 -9.72 -10.17
C PRO A 250 -20.41 -10.17 -8.94
N ILE A 251 -21.68 -10.52 -9.13
CA ILE A 251 -22.53 -11.10 -8.07
C ILE A 251 -21.99 -12.46 -7.62
N GLY A 252 -22.07 -12.71 -6.31
CA GLY A 252 -21.67 -13.96 -5.66
C GLY A 252 -20.26 -13.95 -5.08
N LEU A 253 -19.43 -12.95 -5.37
CA LEU A 253 -18.10 -12.83 -4.75
C LEU A 253 -18.22 -12.57 -3.25
N LYS A 254 -17.32 -13.17 -2.47
CA LYS A 254 -17.28 -13.05 -1.01
C LYS A 254 -15.99 -12.38 -0.56
N GLY A 255 -16.02 -11.78 0.61
CA GLY A 255 -14.85 -11.13 1.15
C GLY A 255 -15.13 -10.31 2.39
N LYS A 256 -14.15 -9.45 2.71
CA LYS A 256 -14.22 -8.44 3.76
C LYS A 256 -14.13 -7.05 3.14
N LEU A 257 -15.08 -6.19 3.49
CA LEU A 257 -14.96 -4.76 3.26
C LEU A 257 -14.29 -4.15 4.49
N VAL A 258 -13.28 -3.32 4.26
CA VAL A 258 -12.50 -2.65 5.29
C VAL A 258 -12.58 -1.15 5.05
N ILE A 259 -12.76 -0.37 6.12
CA ILE A 259 -12.64 1.09 6.09
C ILE A 259 -11.57 1.52 7.08
N LEU A 260 -10.61 2.29 6.58
CA LEU A 260 -9.61 3.02 7.36
C LEU A 260 -9.91 4.51 7.24
N SER A 261 -9.99 5.21 8.36
CA SER A 261 -10.21 6.66 8.38
C SER A 261 -9.18 7.34 9.28
N THR A 262 -8.77 8.54 8.90
CA THR A 262 -7.91 9.40 9.70
C THR A 262 -8.67 10.67 10.03
N ASP A 263 -8.83 10.97 11.32
CA ASP A 263 -9.43 12.24 11.74
C ASP A 263 -8.45 13.42 11.66
N VAL A 264 -8.98 14.63 11.83
CA VAL A 264 -8.18 15.87 11.81
C VAL A 264 -7.09 15.92 12.89
N ASN A 265 -7.20 15.10 13.95
CA ASN A 265 -6.23 14.97 15.04
C ASN A 265 -5.25 13.79 14.83
N ASP A 266 -5.20 13.24 13.60
CA ASP A 266 -4.33 12.14 13.21
C ASP A 266 -4.65 10.78 13.84
N VAL A 267 -5.82 10.61 14.47
CA VAL A 267 -6.25 9.31 15.02
C VAL A 267 -6.74 8.41 13.89
N ILE A 268 -6.26 7.17 13.87
CA ILE A 268 -6.71 6.12 12.96
C ILE A 268 -7.96 5.45 13.51
N TYR A 269 -8.95 5.32 12.65
CA TYR A 269 -10.17 4.56 12.86
C TYR A 269 -10.18 3.37 11.89
N PHE A 270 -10.65 2.22 12.37
CA PHE A 270 -10.72 0.98 11.61
C PHE A 270 -12.07 0.31 11.81
N GLY A 271 -12.57 -0.28 10.73
CA GLY A 271 -13.78 -1.09 10.72
C GLY A 271 -13.74 -2.11 9.60
N GLN A 272 -14.39 -3.24 9.80
CA GLN A 272 -14.54 -4.26 8.76
C GLN A 272 -15.90 -4.97 8.86
N THR A 273 -16.38 -5.48 7.74
CA THR A 273 -17.55 -6.36 7.68
C THR A 273 -17.36 -7.41 6.58
N ASN A 274 -17.86 -8.62 6.80
CA ASN A 274 -17.93 -9.61 5.71
C ASN A 274 -19.01 -9.20 4.71
N PHE A 275 -18.88 -9.65 3.46
CA PHE A 275 -19.89 -9.46 2.42
C PHE A 275 -20.05 -10.70 1.54
N THR A 276 -21.20 -10.77 0.87
CA THR A 276 -21.40 -11.53 -0.36
C THR A 276 -22.04 -10.57 -1.35
N VAL A 277 -21.45 -10.38 -2.52
CA VAL A 277 -21.96 -9.44 -3.52
C VAL A 277 -23.34 -9.87 -3.99
N SER A 278 -24.34 -9.04 -3.72
CA SER A 278 -25.70 -9.12 -4.26
C SER A 278 -26.00 -7.87 -5.08
N ALA A 279 -27.09 -7.90 -5.86
CA ALA A 279 -27.55 -6.71 -6.58
C ALA A 279 -27.70 -5.50 -5.63
N ASP A 280 -27.13 -4.37 -6.03
CA ASP A 280 -27.16 -3.06 -5.36
C ASP A 280 -26.76 -3.09 -3.89
N LEU A 281 -25.85 -4.00 -3.52
CA LEU A 281 -25.39 -4.18 -2.15
C LEU A 281 -24.87 -2.86 -1.56
N HIS A 282 -25.43 -2.51 -0.41
CA HIS A 282 -24.94 -1.45 0.46
C HIS A 282 -24.45 -2.02 1.78
N LEU A 283 -23.25 -1.61 2.20
CA LEU A 283 -22.63 -2.05 3.45
C LEU A 283 -22.42 -0.88 4.41
N ASN A 284 -22.96 -1.02 5.62
CA ASN A 284 -22.61 -0.16 6.74
C ASN A 284 -21.47 -0.81 7.51
N VAL A 285 -20.37 -0.08 7.69
CA VAL A 285 -19.17 -0.57 8.38
C VAL A 285 -19.01 0.18 9.68
N ASN A 286 -19.16 -0.50 10.81
CA ASN A 286 -18.89 0.12 12.11
C ASN A 286 -17.39 0.43 12.23
N VAL A 287 -17.05 1.69 12.45
CA VAL A 287 -15.66 2.17 12.54
C VAL A 287 -15.43 2.79 13.92
N ALA A 288 -14.31 2.44 14.56
CA ALA A 288 -13.91 2.95 15.88
C ALA A 288 -12.41 3.26 15.88
N PRO A 289 -11.91 4.08 16.84
CA PRO A 289 -10.47 4.28 17.02
C PRO A 289 -9.75 2.93 17.10
N ALA A 290 -8.68 2.79 16.35
CA ALA A 290 -7.93 1.56 16.20
C ALA A 290 -6.69 1.55 17.09
N THR A 291 -6.23 0.36 17.47
CA THR A 291 -4.88 0.12 18.00
C THR A 291 -4.00 -0.53 16.93
N ALA A 292 -2.68 -0.44 17.09
CA ALA A 292 -1.75 -1.18 16.22
C ALA A 292 -2.05 -2.70 16.22
N ALA A 293 -2.40 -3.27 17.38
CA ALA A 293 -2.71 -4.69 17.50
C ALA A 293 -3.95 -5.10 16.70
N GLN A 294 -4.98 -4.26 16.63
CA GLN A 294 -6.18 -4.52 15.82
C GLN A 294 -5.86 -4.51 14.31
N ILE A 295 -5.06 -3.54 13.86
CA ILE A 295 -4.63 -3.48 12.46
C ILE A 295 -3.77 -4.69 12.11
N ASP A 296 -2.78 -5.04 12.94
CA ASP A 296 -1.94 -6.22 12.72
C ASP A 296 -2.76 -7.50 12.70
N ALA A 297 -3.66 -7.70 13.66
CA ALA A 297 -4.52 -8.87 13.71
C ALA A 297 -5.33 -9.01 12.42
N PHE A 298 -5.89 -7.92 11.90
CA PHE A 298 -6.59 -7.93 10.62
C PHE A 298 -5.66 -8.26 9.45
N LEU A 299 -4.55 -7.54 9.30
CA LEU A 299 -3.63 -7.73 8.17
C LEU A 299 -3.01 -9.14 8.15
N ASN A 300 -2.87 -9.78 9.31
CA ASN A 300 -2.40 -11.16 9.42
C ASN A 300 -3.45 -12.21 9.01
N THR A 301 -4.71 -11.79 8.78
CA THR A 301 -5.73 -12.66 8.16
C THR A 301 -5.68 -12.64 6.63
N LEU A 302 -4.83 -11.78 6.05
CA LEU A 302 -4.75 -11.53 4.61
C LEU A 302 -3.56 -12.26 4.02
N ASP A 303 -3.71 -13.57 3.84
CA ASP A 303 -2.77 -14.40 3.07
C ASP A 303 -2.66 -13.92 1.60
#